data_AF-A0A415MEK0-F1
#
_entry.id   AF-A0A415MEK0-F1
#
_cell.length_a   1.000
_cell.length_b   1.000
_cell.length_c   1.000
_cell.angle_alpha   90.00
_cell.angle_beta   90.00
_cell.angle_gamma   90.00
#
_symmetry.space_group_name_H-M   'P 1'
#
loop_
_entity.id
_entity.type
_entity.pdbx_description
1 polymer ?
#
loop_
_entity_poly.entity_id
_entity_poly.type
_entity_poly.pdbx_seq_one_letter_code
_entity_poly.pdbx_strand_id
1 'polypeptide(L)'
;MTYYETKIGKIIEEEFDSRMGNAVISYIMDKGMSNVKEVTDEQIEKLEGNGLMTQDFVQSLVRCARRICNECEWIELIEFIRLHLWCTPIVHDVYLYKEDFTDESFAELLDNLDLDESEAGEEIKLFAVVDSDCLKE
;
A
#
# COMPACT_ATOMS: atom_id res chain seq x y z
N MET A 1 -7.54 3.45 7.65
CA MET A 1 -8.49 3.51 6.53
C MET A 1 -8.77 2.08 6.11
N THR A 2 -10.02 1.68 5.98
CA THR A 2 -10.36 0.33 5.48
C THR A 2 -10.22 0.30 3.95
N TYR A 3 -9.96 -0.88 3.37
CA TYR A 3 -9.80 -1.06 1.92
C TYR A 3 -10.87 -0.32 1.10
N TYR A 4 -12.14 -0.49 1.50
CA TYR A 4 -13.31 0.07 0.82
C TYR A 4 -13.52 1.57 1.02
N GLU A 5 -12.78 2.20 1.93
CA GLU A 5 -12.80 3.66 2.10
C GLU A 5 -11.89 4.37 1.10
N THR A 6 -10.84 3.68 0.63
CA THR A 6 -9.88 4.22 -0.34
C THR A 6 -10.52 4.41 -1.72
N LYS A 7 -10.06 5.41 -2.47
CA LYS A 7 -10.53 5.66 -3.84
C LYS A 7 -10.27 4.45 -4.77
N ILE A 8 -9.06 3.88 -4.67
CA ILE A 8 -8.65 2.71 -5.45
C ILE A 8 -9.50 1.48 -5.12
N GLY A 9 -9.71 1.20 -3.82
CA GLY A 9 -10.54 0.07 -3.39
C GLY A 9 -11.98 0.16 -3.88
N LYS A 10 -12.57 1.36 -3.90
CA LYS A 10 -13.91 1.62 -4.47
C LYS A 10 -13.94 1.35 -5.98
N ILE A 11 -12.96 1.85 -6.72
CA ILE A 11 -12.88 1.62 -8.17
C ILE A 11 -12.78 0.12 -8.49
N ILE A 12 -11.98 -0.63 -7.71
CA ILE A 12 -11.83 -2.08 -7.91
C ILE A 12 -13.15 -2.83 -7.66
N GLU A 13 -13.88 -2.45 -6.61
CA GLU A 13 -15.18 -3.06 -6.29
C GLU A 13 -16.26 -2.71 -7.34
N GLU A 14 -16.28 -1.46 -7.84
CA GLU A 14 -17.25 -1.02 -8.84
C GLU A 14 -17.02 -1.64 -10.22
N GLU A 15 -15.77 -1.67 -10.68
CA GLU A 15 -15.42 -2.12 -12.04
C GLU A 15 -15.19 -3.63 -12.14
N PHE A 16 -14.93 -4.29 -11.00
CA PHE A 16 -14.48 -5.68 -11.02
C PHE A 16 -14.92 -6.46 -9.78
N ASP A 17 -14.00 -6.76 -8.86
CA ASP A 17 -14.24 -7.47 -7.61
C ASP A 17 -13.07 -7.16 -6.67
N SER A 18 -13.32 -6.79 -5.42
CA SER A 18 -12.28 -6.43 -4.44
C SER A 18 -11.17 -7.47 -4.28
N ARG A 19 -11.42 -8.76 -4.53
CA ARG A 19 -10.40 -9.83 -4.47
C ARG A 19 -9.36 -9.71 -5.59
N MET A 20 -9.66 -8.93 -6.62
CA MET A 20 -8.81 -8.77 -7.81
C MET A 20 -7.80 -7.63 -7.69
N GLY A 21 -7.73 -6.94 -6.55
CA GLY A 21 -6.82 -5.81 -6.37
C GLY A 21 -5.37 -6.14 -6.72
N ASN A 22 -4.86 -7.30 -6.31
CA ASN A 22 -3.52 -7.76 -6.68
C ASN A 22 -3.31 -7.87 -8.19
N ALA A 23 -4.29 -8.39 -8.94
CA ALA A 23 -4.19 -8.56 -10.39
C ALA A 23 -4.20 -7.20 -11.10
N VAL A 24 -5.09 -6.29 -10.69
CA VAL A 24 -5.20 -4.94 -11.25
C VAL A 24 -3.91 -4.16 -11.04
N ILE A 25 -3.38 -4.17 -9.82
CA ILE A 25 -2.13 -3.47 -9.51
C ILE A 25 -0.95 -4.09 -10.23
N SER A 26 -0.83 -5.42 -10.27
CA SER A 26 0.25 -6.10 -11.00
C SER A 26 0.25 -5.72 -12.48
N TYR A 27 -0.93 -5.63 -13.09
CA TYR A 27 -1.08 -5.18 -14.48
C TYR A 27 -0.60 -3.74 -14.68
N ILE A 28 -0.98 -2.82 -13.78
CA ILE A 28 -0.52 -1.42 -13.82
C ILE A 28 1.01 -1.33 -13.71
N MET A 29 1.63 -2.12 -12.83
CA MET A 29 3.09 -2.11 -12.68
C MET A 29 3.81 -2.71 -13.89
N ASP A 30 3.29 -3.80 -14.47
CA ASP A 30 3.86 -4.44 -15.66
C ASP A 30 3.78 -3.52 -16.89
N LYS A 31 2.63 -2.88 -17.10
CA LYS A 31 2.39 -2.04 -18.29
C LYS A 31 2.83 -0.59 -18.13
N GLY A 32 2.95 -0.11 -16.89
CA GLY A 32 3.23 1.28 -16.56
C GLY A 32 2.00 2.18 -16.68
N MET A 33 1.83 3.07 -15.71
CA MET A 33 0.62 3.93 -15.61
C MET A 33 0.36 4.76 -16.88
N SER A 34 1.39 5.40 -17.45
CA SER A 34 1.22 6.26 -18.63
C SER A 34 0.65 5.51 -19.83
N ASN A 35 1.14 4.29 -20.09
CA ASN A 35 0.64 3.46 -21.19
C ASN A 35 -0.80 3.00 -20.93
N VAL A 36 -1.11 2.65 -19.69
CA VAL A 36 -2.45 2.18 -19.30
C VAL A 36 -3.49 3.30 -19.43
N LYS A 37 -3.13 4.56 -19.15
CA LYS A 37 -4.01 5.74 -19.36
C LYS A 37 -4.46 5.89 -20.81
N GLU A 38 -3.59 5.58 -21.77
CA GLU A 38 -3.82 5.79 -23.20
C GLU A 38 -4.69 4.70 -23.84
N VAL A 39 -4.99 3.61 -23.12
CA VAL A 39 -5.79 2.51 -23.66
C VAL A 39 -7.24 2.95 -23.92
N THR A 40 -7.70 2.80 -25.16
CA THR A 40 -9.05 3.21 -25.56
C THR A 40 -10.10 2.12 -25.29
N ASP A 41 -11.38 2.50 -25.23
CA ASP A 41 -12.48 1.53 -25.10
C ASP A 41 -12.50 0.53 -26.26
N GLU A 42 -12.26 1.00 -27.49
CA GLU A 42 -12.19 0.13 -28.66
C GLU A 42 -11.05 -0.90 -28.57
N GLN A 43 -9.90 -0.51 -27.99
CA GLN A 43 -8.81 -1.44 -27.73
C GLN A 43 -9.19 -2.47 -26.67
N ILE A 44 -9.89 -2.05 -25.61
CA ILE A 44 -10.36 -2.96 -24.56
C ILE A 44 -11.36 -3.96 -25.13
N GLU A 45 -12.35 -3.53 -25.90
CA GLU A 45 -13.37 -4.40 -26.50
C GLU A 45 -12.79 -5.49 -27.42
N LYS A 46 -11.64 -5.21 -28.03
CA LYS A 46 -10.90 -6.13 -28.91
C LYS A 46 -9.97 -7.10 -28.17
N LEU A 47 -9.80 -6.95 -26.86
CA LEU A 47 -8.97 -7.88 -26.08
C LEU A 47 -9.65 -9.25 -26.02
N GLU A 48 -8.88 -10.28 -26.35
CA GLU A 48 -9.30 -11.68 -26.23
C GLU A 48 -8.86 -12.27 -24.89
N GLY A 49 -9.55 -13.33 -24.46
CA GLY A 49 -9.11 -14.15 -23.33
C GLY A 49 -7.81 -14.89 -23.64
N ASN A 50 -7.02 -15.22 -22.62
CA ASN A 50 -5.67 -15.79 -22.78
C ASN A 50 -5.58 -17.27 -22.37
N GLY A 51 -6.66 -18.04 -22.52
CA GLY A 51 -6.74 -19.45 -22.16
C GLY A 51 -6.83 -19.72 -20.64
N LEU A 52 -6.32 -18.81 -19.81
CA LEU A 52 -6.50 -18.81 -18.36
C LEU A 52 -7.66 -17.91 -17.93
N MET A 53 -7.74 -16.72 -18.52
CA MET A 53 -8.77 -15.72 -18.24
C MET A 53 -9.74 -15.61 -19.41
N THR A 54 -11.02 -15.44 -19.10
CA THR A 54 -12.04 -15.15 -20.13
C THR A 54 -11.81 -13.77 -20.73
N GLN A 55 -12.41 -13.54 -21.90
CA GLN A 55 -12.41 -12.22 -22.52
C GLN A 55 -12.95 -11.15 -21.55
N ASP A 56 -14.14 -11.35 -20.99
CA ASP A 56 -14.75 -10.41 -20.05
C ASP A 56 -13.84 -10.09 -18.87
N PHE A 57 -13.13 -11.10 -18.34
CA PHE A 57 -12.18 -10.91 -17.26
C PHE A 57 -11.04 -9.96 -17.67
N VAL A 58 -10.41 -10.23 -18.82
CA VAL A 58 -9.29 -9.40 -19.32
C VAL A 58 -9.76 -7.98 -19.59
N GLN A 59 -10.95 -7.81 -20.17
CA GLN A 59 -11.51 -6.50 -20.48
C GLN A 59 -11.80 -5.70 -19.22
N SER A 60 -12.40 -6.31 -18.20
CA SER A 60 -12.66 -5.64 -16.92
C SER A 60 -11.38 -5.33 -16.15
N LEU A 61 -10.38 -6.21 -16.18
CA LEU A 61 -9.06 -5.94 -15.61
C LEU A 61 -8.45 -4.66 -16.19
N VAL A 62 -8.43 -4.53 -17.51
CA VAL A 62 -7.83 -3.37 -18.19
C VAL A 62 -8.67 -2.11 -17.97
N ARG A 63 -10.01 -2.22 -17.96
CA ARG A 63 -10.91 -1.09 -17.68
C ARG A 63 -10.69 -0.53 -16.28
N CYS A 64 -10.65 -1.41 -15.28
CA CYS A 64 -10.38 -1.06 -13.89
C CYS A 64 -8.99 -0.41 -13.74
N ALA A 65 -7.95 -1.03 -14.31
CA ALA A 65 -6.58 -0.50 -14.28
C ALA A 65 -6.48 0.90 -14.90
N ARG A 66 -7.13 1.10 -16.05
CA ARG A 66 -7.18 2.40 -16.72
C ARG A 66 -7.90 3.45 -15.89
N ARG A 67 -9.03 3.11 -15.27
CA ARG A 67 -9.78 4.04 -14.42
C ARG A 67 -8.93 4.47 -13.22
N ILE A 68 -8.27 3.55 -12.54
CA ILE A 68 -7.32 3.86 -11.46
C ILE A 68 -6.22 4.79 -11.96
N CYS A 69 -5.59 4.48 -13.11
CA CYS A 69 -4.51 5.31 -13.61
C CYS A 69 -4.99 6.74 -13.94
N ASN A 70 -6.18 6.90 -14.50
CA ASN A 70 -6.74 8.21 -14.84
C ASN A 70 -7.21 9.02 -13.64
N GLU A 71 -7.67 8.35 -12.58
CA GLU A 71 -8.29 9.01 -11.44
C GLU A 71 -7.38 9.14 -10.21
N CYS A 72 -6.28 8.39 -10.13
CA CYS A 72 -5.40 8.35 -8.96
C CYS A 72 -3.95 8.70 -9.33
N GLU A 73 -3.28 9.37 -8.39
CA GLU A 73 -1.86 9.68 -8.46
C GLU A 73 -1.00 8.48 -8.06
N TRP A 74 0.25 8.48 -8.53
CA TRP A 74 1.23 7.44 -8.19
C TRP A 74 1.39 7.25 -6.68
N ILE A 75 1.37 8.35 -5.91
CA ILE A 75 1.52 8.29 -4.45
C ILE A 75 0.35 7.56 -3.77
N GLU A 76 -0.88 7.75 -4.26
CA GLU A 76 -2.08 7.04 -3.77
C GLU A 76 -1.98 5.54 -4.09
N LEU A 77 -1.43 5.19 -5.26
CA LEU A 77 -1.19 3.80 -5.66
C LEU A 77 -0.19 3.11 -4.72
N ILE A 78 0.94 3.76 -4.46
CA ILE A 78 1.97 3.24 -3.55
C ILE A 78 1.44 3.09 -2.13
N GLU A 79 0.69 4.08 -1.64
CA GLU A 79 0.07 4.00 -0.32
C GLU A 79 -0.91 2.82 -0.23
N PHE A 80 -1.76 2.65 -1.25
CA PHE A 80 -2.71 1.54 -1.30
C PHE A 80 -2.02 0.17 -1.33
N ILE A 81 -0.97 0.00 -2.14
CA ILE A 81 -0.18 -1.23 -2.17
C ILE A 81 0.41 -1.54 -0.80
N ARG A 82 1.01 -0.52 -0.18
CA ARG A 82 1.64 -0.63 1.13
C ARG A 82 0.62 -1.06 2.17
N LEU A 83 -0.54 -0.42 2.23
CA LEU A 83 -1.50 -0.63 3.32
C LEU A 83 -2.40 -1.85 3.14
N HIS A 84 -2.62 -2.32 1.91
CA HIS A 84 -3.73 -3.24 1.63
C HIS A 84 -3.41 -4.48 0.78
N LEU A 85 -2.26 -4.55 0.11
CA LEU A 85 -1.98 -5.66 -0.81
C LEU A 85 -0.76 -6.48 -0.43
N TRP A 86 0.44 -5.96 -0.68
CA TRP A 86 1.68 -6.75 -0.59
C TRP A 86 2.42 -6.55 0.71
N CYS A 87 2.28 -5.37 1.31
CA CYS A 87 3.13 -4.97 2.42
C CYS A 87 2.31 -4.55 3.64
N THR A 88 1.14 -5.17 3.90
CA THR A 88 0.29 -4.81 5.06
C THR A 88 1.20 -4.68 6.28
N PRO A 89 1.50 -3.44 6.71
CA PRO A 89 2.60 -3.24 7.63
C PRO A 89 2.14 -3.78 8.98
N ILE A 90 2.89 -4.72 9.54
CA ILE A 90 2.67 -5.06 10.94
C ILE A 90 3.33 -3.93 11.73
N VAL A 91 2.48 -3.04 12.23
CA VAL A 91 2.90 -1.98 13.12
C VAL A 91 2.96 -2.58 14.52
N HIS A 92 4.18 -2.68 15.04
CA HIS A 92 4.40 -3.05 16.43
C HIS A 92 4.52 -1.78 17.28
N ASP A 93 3.75 -1.76 18.36
CA ASP A 93 3.94 -0.80 19.42
C ASP A 93 5.18 -1.24 20.22
N VAL A 94 6.22 -0.41 20.18
CA VAL A 94 7.44 -0.60 20.98
C VAL A 94 7.44 0.47 22.06
N TYR A 95 7.52 0.01 23.31
CA TYR A 95 7.59 0.89 24.48
C TYR A 95 9.02 0.90 25.00
N LEU A 96 9.60 2.08 25.14
CA LEU A 96 10.90 2.30 25.77
C LEU A 96 10.65 3.06 27.07
N TYR A 97 11.06 2.49 28.20
CA TYR A 97 10.89 3.11 29.51
C TYR A 97 12.18 3.79 29.93
N LYS A 98 12.10 5.02 30.46
CA LYS A 98 13.28 5.79 30.88
C LYS A 98 14.14 5.02 31.89
N GLU A 99 13.50 4.23 32.77
CA GLU A 99 14.15 3.40 33.79
C GLU A 99 15.06 2.30 33.23
N ASP A 100 14.88 1.90 31.97
CA ASP A 100 15.71 0.89 31.30
C ASP A 100 17.03 1.49 30.76
N PHE A 101 17.20 2.82 30.83
CA PHE A 101 18.36 3.54 30.30
C PHE A 101 19.14 4.24 31.41
N THR A 102 20.43 4.46 31.15
CA THR A 102 21.20 5.47 31.88
C THR A 102 20.87 6.86 31.35
N ASP A 103 21.07 7.91 32.16
CA ASP A 103 20.84 9.31 31.73
C ASP A 103 21.56 9.65 30.41
N GLU A 104 22.80 9.18 30.25
CA GLU A 104 23.61 9.41 29.04
C GLU A 104 23.01 8.68 27.82
N SER A 105 22.67 7.39 27.96
CA SER A 105 22.06 6.62 26.86
C SER A 105 20.64 7.08 26.51
N PHE A 106 19.90 7.62 27.47
CA PHE A 106 18.57 8.17 27.22
C PHE A 106 18.66 9.49 26.47
N ALA A 107 19.58 10.38 26.87
CA ALA A 107 19.83 11.63 26.14
C ALA A 107 20.29 11.38 24.69
N GLU A 108 21.14 10.38 24.46
CA GLU A 108 21.55 9.97 23.11
C GLU A 108 20.37 9.41 22.29
N LEU A 109 19.48 8.63 22.90
CA LEU A 109 18.27 8.14 22.24
C LEU A 109 17.36 9.30 21.81
N LEU A 110 17.14 10.28 22.69
CA LEU A 110 16.32 11.44 22.41
C LEU A 110 16.90 12.29 21.27
N ASP A 111 18.21 12.52 21.27
CA ASP A 111 18.90 13.24 20.19
C ASP A 111 18.73 12.52 18.83
N ASN A 112 18.89 11.19 18.81
CA ASN A 112 18.67 10.39 17.60
C ASN A 112 17.23 10.40 17.09
N LEU A 113 16.26 10.63 17.98
CA LEU A 113 14.83 10.70 17.65
C LEU A 113 14.36 12.14 17.38
N ASP A 114 15.24 13.14 17.50
CA ASP A 114 14.92 14.58 17.41
C ASP A 114 13.80 14.97 18.40
N LEU A 115 13.91 14.48 19.63
CA LEU A 115 12.96 14.73 20.73
C LEU A 115 13.63 15.48 21.88
N ASP A 116 12.92 16.44 22.46
CA ASP A 116 13.38 17.13 23.67
C ASP A 116 13.02 16.32 24.94
N GLU A 117 13.84 16.42 25.99
CA GLU A 117 13.57 15.75 27.27
C GLU A 117 12.25 16.23 27.93
N SER A 118 11.80 17.45 27.62
CA SER A 118 10.48 17.93 28.07
C SER A 118 9.29 17.32 27.31
N GLU A 119 9.55 16.74 26.14
CA GLU A 119 8.56 16.05 25.31
C GLU A 119 8.53 14.54 25.58
N ALA A 120 9.66 14.00 26.07
CA ALA A 120 9.78 12.62 26.53
C ALA A 120 9.32 12.46 27.98
N GLY A 121 8.22 11.73 28.19
CA GLY A 121 7.79 11.31 29.52
C GLY A 121 8.61 10.15 30.08
N GLU A 122 8.07 9.45 31.07
CA GLU A 122 8.67 8.21 31.62
C GLU A 122 8.65 7.04 30.61
N GLU A 123 7.81 7.13 29.58
CA GLU A 123 7.69 6.16 28.49
C GLU A 123 7.69 6.86 27.12
N ILE A 124 8.37 6.25 26.14
CA ILE A 124 8.33 6.63 24.73
C ILE A 124 7.67 5.50 23.96
N LYS A 125 6.59 5.82 23.26
CA LYS A 125 5.93 4.89 22.33
C LYS A 125 6.45 5.11 20.91
N LEU A 126 7.10 4.09 20.37
CA LEU A 126 7.54 4.04 18.98
C LEU A 126 6.63 3.10 18.17
N PHE A 127 6.40 3.46 16.90
CA PHE A 127 5.72 2.61 15.94
C PHE A 127 6.74 2.01 15.00
N ALA A 128 7.05 0.72 15.17
CA ALA A 128 7.95 -0.01 14.29
C ALA A 128 7.16 -0.72 13.19
N VAL A 129 7.48 -0.45 11.93
CA VAL A 129 6.98 -1.23 10.80
C VAL A 129 7.98 -2.34 10.54
N VAL A 130 7.62 -3.57 10.89
CA VAL A 130 8.51 -4.73 10.75
C VAL A 130 7.92 -5.68 9.71
N ASP A 131 8.75 -6.17 8.80
CA ASP A 131 8.36 -7.29 7.94
C ASP A 131 8.17 -8.53 8.82
N SER A 132 7.04 -9.23 8.65
CA SER A 132 6.73 -10.46 9.38
C SER A 132 7.82 -11.53 9.28
N ASP A 133 8.59 -11.54 8.19
CA ASP A 133 9.70 -12.48 8.02
C ASP A 133 10.93 -12.12 8.86
N CYS A 134 11.07 -10.86 9.30
CA CYS A 134 12.14 -10.41 10.20
C CYS A 134 11.88 -10.77 11.67
N LEU A 135 10.68 -11.27 12.01
CA LEU A 135 10.27 -11.64 13.37
C LEU A 135 10.37 -13.15 13.65
N LYS A 136 10.85 -13.95 12.69
CA LYS A 136 11.08 -15.38 12.91
C LYS A 136 12.41 -15.57 13.64
N GLU A 137 12.32 -16.00 14.90
CA GLU A 137 13.45 -16.51 15.70
C GLU A 137 14.14 -17.72 15.06
#